data_AF-A0A7T8IG22-F1
#
_entry.id   AF-A0A7T8IG22-F1
#
_cell.length_a   1.000
_cell.length_b   1.000
_cell.length_c   1.000
_cell.angle_alpha   90.00
_cell.angle_beta   90.00
_cell.angle_gamma   90.00
#
_symmetry.space_group_name_H-M   'P 1'
#
loop_
_entity.id
_entity.type
_entity.pdbx_description
1 polymer ?
#
loop_
_entity_poly.entity_id
_entity_poly.type
_entity_poly.pdbx_seq_one_letter_code
_entity_poly.pdbx_strand_id
1 'polypeptide(L)' 'MAEIIKFVYLMILFVSLFHVLGINGSIKFCKEDSDCANYFCEKPYVPKCVHICTCRRLEPLVG' A
#
# COMPACT_ATOMS: atom_id res chain seq x y z
N MET A 1 -0.18 -10.76 -37.15
CA MET A 1 0.74 -11.34 -36.14
C MET A 1 1.17 -10.30 -35.11
N ALA A 2 1.64 -9.11 -35.54
CA ALA A 2 2.04 -8.02 -34.63
C ALA A 2 0.93 -7.50 -33.69
N GLU A 3 -0.33 -7.48 -34.14
CA GLU A 3 -1.50 -7.07 -33.35
C GLU A 3 -1.74 -7.97 -32.14
N ILE A 4 -1.62 -9.30 -32.32
CA ILE A 4 -1.81 -10.28 -31.25
C ILE A 4 -0.68 -10.16 -30.22
N ILE A 5 0.55 -9.93 -30.68
CA ILE A 5 1.71 -9.73 -29.80
C ILE A 5 1.53 -8.47 -28.93
N LYS A 6 1.02 -7.36 -29.51
CA LYS A 6 0.69 -6.15 -28.75
C LYS A 6 -0.37 -6.42 -27.67
N PHE A 7 -1.41 -7.18 -28.01
CA PHE A 7 -2.47 -7.52 -27.06
C PHE A 7 -1.94 -8.35 -25.89
N VAL A 8 -1.12 -9.37 -26.17
CA VAL A 8 -0.49 -10.20 -25.13
C VAL A 8 0.42 -9.36 -24.23
N TYR A 9 1.17 -8.40 -24.79
CA TYR A 9 2.02 -7.50 -24.01
C TYR A 9 1.22 -6.61 -23.05
N LEU A 10 0.10 -6.05 -23.50
CA LEU A 10 -0.79 -5.27 -22.65
C LEU A 10 -1.35 -6.12 -21.51
N MET A 11 -1.78 -7.36 -21.78
CA MET A 11 -2.30 -8.27 -20.76
C MET A 11 -1.25 -8.60 -19.68
N ILE A 12 -0.01 -8.89 -20.10
CA ILE A 12 1.10 -9.12 -19.15
C ILE A 12 1.33 -7.87 -18.30
N LEU A 13 1.35 -6.68 -18.91
CA LEU A 13 1.58 -5.42 -18.21
C LEU A 13 0.48 -5.13 -17.18
N PHE A 14 -0.79 -5.39 -17.50
CA PHE A 14 -1.89 -5.31 -16.54
C PHE A 14 -1.69 -6.29 -15.38
N VAL A 15 -1.44 -7.56 -15.65
CA VAL A 15 -1.23 -8.58 -14.60
C VAL A 15 -0.03 -8.22 -13.71
N SER A 16 1.07 -7.73 -14.29
CA SER A 16 2.23 -7.27 -13.53
C SER A 16 1.90 -6.08 -12.62
N LEU A 17 1.14 -5.10 -13.12
CA LEU A 17 0.69 -3.96 -12.31
C LEU A 17 -0.18 -4.41 -11.12
N PHE A 18 -1.15 -5.28 -11.38
CA PHE A 18 -2.03 -5.82 -10.33
C PHE A 18 -1.24 -6.64 -9.31
N HIS A 19 -0.22 -7.37 -9.74
CA HIS A 19 0.64 -8.14 -8.84
C HIS A 19 1.47 -7.23 -7.92
N VAL A 20 2.05 -6.14 -8.46
CA VAL A 20 2.77 -5.13 -7.66
C VAL A 20 1.83 -4.46 -6.65
N LEU A 21 0.61 -4.13 -7.06
CA LEU A 21 -0.40 -3.55 -6.18
C LEU A 21 -0.91 -4.55 -5.14
N GLY A 22 -1.00 -5.84 -5.46
CA GLY A 22 -1.43 -6.89 -4.51
C GLY A 22 -0.38 -7.26 -3.47
N ILE A 23 0.91 -7.25 -3.85
CA ILE A 23 2.01 -7.58 -2.93
C ILE A 23 2.26 -6.44 -1.93
N ASN A 24 2.19 -5.18 -2.37
CA ASN A 24 2.31 -4.02 -1.46
C ASN A 24 0.98 -3.63 -0.80
N GLY A 25 -0.15 -3.99 -1.40
CA GLY A 25 -1.50 -3.71 -0.93
C GLY A 25 -2.14 -4.89 -0.23
N SER A 26 -1.35 -5.78 0.39
CA SER A 26 -1.90 -6.65 1.43
C SER A 26 -2.47 -5.73 2.49
N ILE A 27 -3.80 -5.65 2.55
CA ILE A 27 -4.53 -4.94 3.60
C ILE A 27 -4.06 -5.55 4.91
N LYS A 28 -3.01 -4.95 5.50
CA LYS A 28 -2.45 -5.39 6.76
C LYS A 28 -3.41 -4.92 7.83
N PHE A 29 -4.35 -5.80 8.15
CA PHE A 29 -5.13 -5.65 9.35
C PHE A 29 -4.17 -5.52 10.53
N CYS A 30 -4.35 -4.48 11.31
CA CYS A 30 -3.56 -4.20 12.49
C CYS A 30 -4.48 -4.22 13.71
N LYS A 31 -3.91 -4.50 14.87
CA LYS A 31 -4.61 -4.40 16.17
C LYS A 31 -4.06 -3.24 16.99
N GLU A 32 -2.78 -2.92 16.82
CA GLU A 32 -2.08 -1.88 17.55
C GLU A 32 -1.18 -1.06 16.63
N ASP A 33 -0.81 0.15 17.06
CA ASP A 33 0.06 1.05 16.28
C ASP A 33 1.44 0.41 16.00
N SER A 34 1.91 -0.49 16.87
CA SER A 34 3.19 -1.19 16.73
C SER A 34 3.22 -2.18 15.55
N ASP A 35 2.08 -2.75 15.16
CA ASP A 35 1.94 -3.59 13.95
C ASP A 35 2.31 -2.82 12.67
N CYS A 36 2.17 -1.49 12.73
CA CYS A 36 2.46 -0.56 11.64
C CYS A 36 3.85 0.08 11.74
N ALA A 37 4.72 -0.38 12.64
CA ALA A 37 6.06 0.22 12.85
C ALA A 37 6.94 0.21 11.59
N ASN A 38 6.74 -0.76 10.69
CA ASN A 38 7.45 -0.84 9.40
C ASN A 38 6.74 -0.08 8.26
N TYR A 39 5.62 0.59 8.54
CA TYR A 39 4.86 1.33 7.54
C TYR A 39 5.43 2.74 7.40
N PHE A 40 6.06 3.02 6.26
CA PHE A 40 6.67 4.31 6.00
C PHE A 40 5.61 5.37 5.70
N CYS A 41 5.58 6.43 6.50
CA CYS A 41 4.81 7.64 6.25
C CYS A 41 5.75 8.82 6.03
N GLU A 42 5.40 9.71 5.11
CA GLU A 42 6.13 10.97 4.93
C GLU A 42 5.83 11.91 6.10
N LYS A 43 6.83 12.67 6.58
CA LYS A 43 6.59 13.66 7.64
C LYS A 43 5.62 14.73 7.14
N PRO A 44 4.63 15.20 7.93
CA PRO A 44 4.42 15.04 9.37
C PRO A 44 3.47 13.90 9.78
N TYR A 45 3.30 12.89 8.92
CA TYR A 45 2.37 11.80 9.16
C TYR A 45 3.06 10.64 9.89
N VAL A 46 2.33 9.99 10.78
CA VAL A 46 2.73 8.76 11.47
C VAL A 46 1.81 7.60 11.11
N PRO A 47 2.34 6.38 11.08
CA PRO A 47 1.52 5.19 10.92
C PRO A 47 0.66 4.99 12.16
N LYS A 48 -0.65 4.84 11.94
CA LYS A 48 -1.69 4.61 12.95
C LYS A 48 -2.51 3.39 12.57
N CYS A 49 -2.93 2.63 13.56
CA CYS A 49 -3.83 1.50 13.36
C CYS A 49 -5.29 1.92 13.53
N VAL A 50 -6.05 1.93 12.43
CA VAL A 50 -7.50 2.21 12.42
C VAL A 50 -8.24 1.06 11.72
N HIS A 51 -7.98 -0.18 12.18
CA HIS A 51 -8.25 -1.46 11.50
C HIS A 51 -7.23 -1.87 10.43
N ILE A 52 -6.66 -0.89 9.73
CA ILE A 52 -5.54 -1.06 8.81
C ILE A 52 -4.48 -0.01 9.11
N CYS A 53 -3.24 -0.24 8.71
CA CYS A 53 -2.19 0.77 8.83
C CYS A 53 -2.49 1.95 7.89
N THR A 54 -2.68 3.14 8.48
CA THR A 54 -2.94 4.39 7.75
C THR A 54 -1.97 5.46 8.23
N CYS A 55 -1.54 6.34 7.33
CA CYS A 55 -0.82 7.55 7.71
C CYS A 55 -1.82 8.60 8.23
N ARG A 56 -1.65 9.04 9.47
CA ARG A 56 -2.41 10.15 10.08
C ARG A 56 -1.45 11.24 10.49
N ARG A 57 -1.90 12.49 10.47
CA ARG A 57 -1.08 13.62 10.94
C ARG A 57 -0.74 13.38 12.42
N LEU A 58 0.52 13.58 12.80
CA LEU A 58 0.92 13.58 14.21
C LEU A 58 0.16 14.73 14.90
N GLU A 59 -0.92 14.42 15.59
CA GLU A 59 -1.49 15.36 16.56
C GLU A 59 -0.49 15.48 17.71
N PRO A 60 -0.09 16.70 18.11
CA PRO A 60 0.77 16.88 19.26
C PRO A 60 0.08 16.30 20.49
N LEU A 61 0.75 15.38 21.18
CA LEU A 61 0.36 14.86 22.49
C LEU A 61 0.17 16.05 23.45
N VAL A 62 -1.08 16.49 23.61
CA VAL A 62 -1.55 17.28 24.76
C VAL A 62 -2.38 16.31 25.59
N GLY A 63 -1.81 15.83 26.69
CA GLY A 63 -2.46 14.93 27.64
C GLY A 63 -1.50 13.91 28.20
#